data_AF-A0A6P0VN56-F1
#
_entry.id   AF-A0A6P0VN56-F1
#
_cell.length_a   1.000
_cell.length_b   1.000
_cell.length_c   1.000
_cell.angle_alpha   90.00
_cell.angle_beta   90.00
_cell.angle_gamma   90.00
#
_symmetry.space_group_name_H-M   'P 1'
#
loop_
_entity.id
_entity.type
_entity.pdbx_description
1 polymer ?
#
loop_
_entity_poly.entity_id
_entity_poly.type
_entity_poly.pdbx_seq_one_letter_code
_entity_poly.pdbx_strand_id
1 'polypeptide(L)'
;MQFYLPGNQFAVPGPLAILVLLLWIPTVLYIFMRFPAQKAIVISFISAWLFLPEAAIGLSGLPDYTKVSATCYGVILATIIYDVGRFSTFKLSALDLPMLMWSICPFITSVSNGQGWYDGVSATLIQTVTWGLPYFVGRLYLNNLAALRQLAIGIF
;
A
#
# COMPACT_ATOMS: atom_id res chain seq x y z
N MET A 1 22.62 12.39 -27.95
CA MET A 1 23.60 12.65 -26.86
C MET A 1 22.81 13.05 -25.62
N GLN A 2 22.27 12.06 -24.91
CA GLN A 2 21.52 12.24 -23.66
C GLN A 2 22.46 11.87 -22.52
N PHE A 3 22.71 12.81 -21.62
CA PHE A 3 23.58 12.63 -20.47
C PHE A 3 22.97 11.60 -19.51
N TYR A 4 23.54 10.40 -19.50
CA TYR A 4 23.41 9.45 -18.39
C TYR A 4 24.29 9.99 -17.26
N LEU A 5 23.69 10.49 -16.19
CA LEU A 5 24.40 10.68 -14.92
C LEU A 5 24.62 9.28 -14.32
N PRO A 6 25.87 8.83 -14.11
CA PRO A 6 26.15 7.54 -13.49
C PRO A 6 26.02 7.71 -11.98
N GLY A 7 24.81 7.50 -11.45
CA GLY A 7 24.59 7.68 -10.02
C GLY A 7 23.15 7.48 -9.60
N ASN A 8 22.62 6.25 -9.72
CA ASN A 8 21.59 5.71 -8.83
C ASN A 8 21.22 4.27 -9.20
N GLN A 9 22.16 3.33 -9.09
CA GLN A 9 21.79 1.91 -9.19
C GLN A 9 21.42 1.30 -7.84
N PHE A 10 21.90 1.83 -6.71
CA PHE A 10 21.34 1.59 -5.37
C PHE A 10 21.80 2.73 -4.47
N ALA A 11 21.15 3.90 -4.51
CA ALA A 11 21.28 4.78 -3.35
C ALA A 11 20.60 4.02 -2.22
N VAL A 12 21.41 3.34 -1.39
CA VAL A 12 20.95 2.83 -0.10
C VAL A 12 20.21 4.00 0.52
N PRO A 13 18.90 3.88 0.78
CA PRO A 13 18.15 5.00 1.31
C PRO A 13 18.89 5.50 2.54
N GLY A 14 19.03 6.82 2.67
CA GLY A 14 19.76 7.40 3.80
C GLY A 14 19.27 6.77 5.11
N PRO A 15 20.13 6.52 6.11
CA PRO A 15 19.74 5.76 7.31
C PRO A 15 18.45 6.29 7.96
N LEU A 16 18.23 7.61 7.90
CA LEU A 16 17.01 8.26 8.36
C LEU A 16 15.76 7.84 7.57
N ALA A 17 15.85 7.69 6.25
CA ALA A 17 14.71 7.27 5.42
C ALA A 17 14.26 5.84 5.76
N ILE A 18 15.22 4.94 5.96
CA ILE A 18 14.94 3.56 6.40
C ILE A 18 14.28 3.57 7.78
N LEU A 19 14.81 4.34 8.73
CA LEU A 19 14.24 4.46 10.07
C LEU A 19 12.81 4.99 10.04
N VAL A 20 12.54 6.05 9.28
CA VAL A 20 11.19 6.62 9.14
C VAL A 20 10.22 5.62 8.52
N LEU A 21 10.65 4.90 7.47
CA LEU A 21 9.83 3.84 6.85
C LEU A 21 9.50 2.71 7.82
N LEU A 22 10.47 2.23 8.59
CA LEU A 22 10.26 1.15 9.56
C LEU A 22 9.42 1.61 10.77
N LEU A 23 9.64 2.83 11.25
CA LEU A 23 8.86 3.44 12.34
C LEU A 23 7.43 3.77 11.92
N TRP A 24 7.11 3.71 10.64
CA TRP A 24 5.76 3.97 10.17
C TRP A 24 4.75 2.93 10.67
N ILE A 25 5.09 1.65 10.67
CA ILE A 25 4.20 0.58 11.17
C ILE A 25 3.78 0.83 12.64
N PRO A 26 4.70 1.03 13.61
CA PRO A 26 4.29 1.31 14.98
C PRO A 26 3.56 2.64 15.12
N THR A 27 3.87 3.64 14.28
CA THR A 27 3.14 4.92 14.26
C THR A 27 1.68 4.71 13.85
N VAL A 28 1.42 3.92 12.81
CA VAL A 28 0.05 3.57 12.39
C VAL A 28 -0.69 2.83 13.51
N LEU A 29 -0.05 1.87 14.18
CA LEU A 29 -0.65 1.18 15.33
C LEU A 29 -1.03 2.14 16.45
N TYR A 30 -0.14 3.08 16.77
CA TYR A 30 -0.41 4.12 17.78
C TYR A 30 -1.61 5.00 17.39
N ILE A 31 -1.72 5.40 16.13
CA ILE A 31 -2.86 6.19 15.63
C ILE A 31 -4.16 5.41 15.78
N PHE A 32 -4.17 4.12 15.44
CA PHE A 32 -5.34 3.23 15.61
C PHE A 32 -5.74 3.02 17.07
N MET A 33 -4.78 3.00 17.99
CA MET A 33 -5.06 2.95 19.42
C MET A 33 -5.73 4.24 19.92
N ARG A 34 -5.44 5.40 19.31
CA ARG A 34 -5.90 6.71 19.79
C ARG A 34 -7.20 7.20 19.14
N PHE A 35 -7.46 6.80 17.90
CA PHE A 35 -8.58 7.28 17.11
C PHE A 35 -9.46 6.14 16.60
N PRO A 36 -10.76 6.38 16.33
CA PRO A 36 -11.59 5.37 15.70
C PRO A 36 -11.00 4.98 14.33
N ALA A 37 -11.08 3.70 13.98
CA ALA A 37 -10.37 3.10 12.85
C ALA A 37 -10.54 3.86 11.51
N GLN A 38 -11.74 4.39 11.23
CA GLN A 38 -11.98 5.23 10.03
C GLN A 38 -11.11 6.49 9.99
N LYS A 39 -11.02 7.23 11.12
CA LYS A 39 -10.18 8.42 11.21
C LYS A 39 -8.70 8.05 11.17
N ALA A 40 -8.34 6.97 11.86
CA ALA A 40 -6.97 6.50 11.94
C ALA A 40 -6.39 6.20 10.54
N ILE A 41 -7.20 5.63 9.65
CA ILE A 41 -6.79 5.33 8.27
C ILE A 41 -6.60 6.60 7.45
N VAL A 42 -7.56 7.53 7.50
CA VAL A 42 -7.43 8.80 6.78
C VAL A 42 -6.17 9.54 7.22
N ILE A 43 -5.96 9.65 8.54
CA ILE A 43 -4.76 10.28 9.11
C ILE A 43 -3.49 9.55 8.66
N SER A 44 -3.49 8.21 8.69
CA SER A 44 -2.33 7.40 8.27
C SER A 44 -2.01 7.61 6.79
N PHE A 45 -2.99 7.53 5.89
CA PHE A 45 -2.74 7.71 4.46
C PHE A 45 -2.26 9.13 4.12
N ILE A 46 -2.90 10.16 4.68
CA ILE A 46 -2.50 11.55 4.44
C ILE A 46 -1.10 11.79 5.01
N SER A 47 -0.84 11.37 6.25
CA SER A 47 0.46 11.55 6.89
C SER A 47 1.56 10.77 6.17
N ALA A 48 1.27 9.56 5.66
CA ALA A 48 2.22 8.82 4.84
C ALA A 48 2.58 9.60 3.56
N TRP A 49 1.59 10.17 2.87
CA TRP A 49 1.87 10.93 1.66
C TRP A 49 2.62 12.24 1.91
N LEU A 50 2.48 12.83 3.10
CA LEU A 50 3.13 14.10 3.47
C LEU A 50 4.52 13.90 4.09
N PHE A 51 4.72 12.83 4.87
CA PHE A 51 5.92 12.66 5.70
C PHE A 51 6.80 11.48 5.30
N LEU A 52 6.27 10.45 4.61
CA LEU A 52 7.12 9.32 4.22
C LEU A 52 7.95 9.67 2.97
N PRO A 53 9.26 9.35 2.99
CA PRO A 53 10.13 9.57 1.86
C PRO A 53 9.77 8.65 0.68
N GLU A 54 10.05 9.12 -0.53
CA GLU A 54 10.06 8.29 -1.74
C GLU A 54 11.31 7.41 -1.74
N ALA A 55 11.28 6.35 -0.92
CA ALA A 55 12.33 5.36 -0.79
C ALA A 55 11.74 3.95 -0.87
N ALA A 56 12.55 3.02 -1.35
CA ALA A 56 12.22 1.61 -1.49
C ALA A 56 13.31 0.77 -0.82
N ILE A 57 12.92 -0.18 0.02
CA ILE A 57 13.83 -1.20 0.54
C ILE A 57 13.57 -2.47 -0.27
N GLY A 58 14.58 -2.91 -1.03
CA GLY A 58 14.49 -4.15 -1.80
C GLY A 58 14.37 -5.36 -0.89
N LEU A 59 13.27 -6.10 -1.00
CA LEU A 59 13.07 -7.35 -0.28
C LEU A 59 13.24 -8.51 -1.27
N SER A 60 14.10 -9.47 -0.94
CA SER A 60 14.29 -10.63 -1.82
C SER A 60 13.04 -11.51 -1.82
N GLY A 61 12.34 -11.56 -2.95
CA GLY A 61 11.14 -12.40 -3.14
C GLY A 61 9.81 -11.78 -2.69
N LEU A 62 9.82 -10.55 -2.17
CA LEU A 62 8.61 -9.77 -1.87
C LEU A 62 8.66 -8.43 -2.61
N PRO A 63 7.50 -7.79 -2.87
CA PRO A 63 7.48 -6.43 -3.40
C PRO A 63 8.28 -5.47 -2.52
N ASP A 64 8.93 -4.50 -3.17
CA ASP A 64 9.76 -3.51 -2.48
C ASP A 64 8.99 -2.80 -1.37
N TYR A 65 9.64 -2.64 -0.22
CA TYR A 65 9.08 -1.94 0.92
C TYR A 65 9.15 -0.43 0.69
N THR A 66 8.12 0.08 0.04
CA THR A 66 7.88 1.50 -0.26
C THR A 66 6.90 2.12 0.74
N LYS A 67 6.73 3.44 0.69
CA LYS A 67 5.72 4.13 1.51
C LYS A 67 4.30 3.57 1.37
N VAL A 68 3.94 3.08 0.17
CA VAL A 68 2.62 2.48 -0.10
C VAL A 68 2.50 1.17 0.67
N SER A 69 3.46 0.27 0.50
CA SER A 69 3.49 -1.01 1.21
C SER A 69 3.58 -0.82 2.73
N ALA A 70 4.39 0.12 3.22
CA ALA A 70 4.54 0.44 4.64
C ALA A 70 3.20 0.86 5.25
N THR A 71 2.47 1.74 4.56
CA THR A 71 1.17 2.22 5.01
C THR A 71 0.11 1.12 4.94
N CYS A 72 0.04 0.39 3.83
CA CYS A 72 -0.93 -0.69 3.66
C CYS A 72 -0.69 -1.83 4.66
N TYR A 73 0.55 -2.29 4.84
CA TYR A 73 0.88 -3.33 5.82
C TYR A 73 0.60 -2.85 7.24
N GLY A 74 0.98 -1.62 7.59
CA GLY A 74 0.69 -1.03 8.90
C GLY A 74 -0.81 -0.95 9.18
N VAL A 75 -1.60 -0.48 8.21
CA VAL A 75 -3.06 -0.35 8.35
C VAL A 75 -3.74 -1.72 8.43
N ILE A 76 -3.35 -2.69 7.60
CA ILE A 76 -3.91 -4.04 7.64
C ILE A 76 -3.57 -4.71 8.97
N LEU A 77 -2.32 -4.61 9.42
CA LEU A 77 -1.89 -5.16 10.71
C LEU A 77 -2.67 -4.50 11.86
N ALA A 78 -2.82 -3.17 11.85
CA ALA A 78 -3.61 -2.46 12.84
C ALA A 78 -5.10 -2.87 12.81
N THR A 79 -5.65 -3.09 11.62
CA THR A 79 -7.03 -3.59 11.45
C THR A 79 -7.17 -4.99 12.04
N ILE A 80 -6.20 -5.89 11.82
CA ILE A 80 -6.19 -7.24 12.39
C ILE A 80 -6.06 -7.21 13.92
N ILE A 81 -5.41 -6.22 14.51
CA ILE A 81 -5.27 -6.15 15.98
C ILE A 81 -6.49 -5.49 16.63
N TYR A 82 -6.98 -4.39 16.07
CA TYR A 82 -7.97 -3.53 16.73
C TYR A 82 -9.40 -3.64 16.17
N ASP A 83 -9.58 -4.15 14.94
CA ASP A 83 -10.86 -4.08 14.23
C ASP A 83 -11.09 -5.29 13.28
N VAL A 84 -10.80 -6.52 13.75
CA VAL A 84 -10.95 -7.77 12.97
C VAL A 84 -12.38 -7.94 12.45
N GLY A 85 -13.37 -7.52 13.24
CA GLY A 85 -14.78 -7.60 12.88
C GLY A 85 -15.11 -6.87 11.57
N ARG A 86 -14.30 -5.89 11.17
CA ARG A 86 -14.49 -5.14 9.93
C ARG A 86 -14.36 -6.01 8.68
N PHE A 87 -13.51 -7.02 8.69
CA PHE A 87 -13.35 -7.93 7.55
C PHE A 87 -14.66 -8.64 7.17
N SER A 88 -15.57 -8.87 8.13
CA SER A 88 -16.88 -9.47 7.89
C SER A 88 -17.85 -8.56 7.11
N THR A 89 -17.62 -7.25 7.14
CA THR A 89 -18.44 -6.28 6.38
C THR A 89 -18.03 -6.18 4.92
N PHE A 90 -16.91 -6.81 4.54
CA PHE A 90 -16.45 -6.83 3.16
C PHE A 90 -17.39 -7.69 2.30
N LYS A 91 -18.13 -7.04 1.40
CA LYS A 91 -18.96 -7.71 0.39
C LYS A 91 -18.30 -7.56 -0.96
N LEU A 92 -17.98 -8.69 -1.57
CA LEU A 92 -17.49 -8.74 -2.95
C LEU A 92 -18.53 -8.09 -3.86
N SER A 93 -18.10 -7.10 -4.63
CA SER A 93 -18.93 -6.37 -5.58
C SER A 93 -18.38 -6.52 -6.99
N ALA A 94 -19.21 -6.27 -7.99
CA ALA A 94 -18.77 -6.24 -9.40
C ALA A 94 -17.65 -5.21 -9.64
N LEU A 95 -17.48 -4.22 -8.77
CA LEU A 95 -16.36 -3.26 -8.81
C LEU A 95 -15.01 -3.88 -8.47
N ASP A 96 -14.99 -5.04 -7.79
CA ASP A 96 -13.75 -5.72 -7.44
C ASP A 96 -13.20 -6.54 -8.63
N LEU A 97 -14.04 -6.85 -9.62
CA LEU A 97 -13.64 -7.58 -10.84
C LEU A 97 -12.58 -6.83 -11.67
N PRO A 98 -12.76 -5.54 -12.03
CA PRO A 98 -11.73 -4.77 -12.71
C PRO A 98 -10.40 -4.73 -11.94
N MET A 99 -10.48 -4.65 -10.60
CA MET A 99 -9.28 -4.59 -9.76
C MET A 99 -8.52 -5.92 -9.76
N LEU A 100 -9.24 -7.04 -9.71
CA LEU A 100 -8.66 -8.37 -9.86
C LEU A 100 -8.04 -8.56 -11.25
N MET A 101 -8.75 -8.15 -12.30
CA MET A 101 -8.22 -8.19 -13.67
C MET A 101 -6.95 -7.36 -13.81
N TRP A 102 -6.94 -6.15 -13.24
CA TRP A 102 -5.77 -5.27 -13.24
C TRP A 102 -4.57 -5.91 -12.53
N SER A 103 -4.83 -6.64 -11.44
CA SER A 103 -3.79 -7.32 -10.66
C SER A 103 -3.31 -8.62 -11.31
N ILE A 104 -4.13 -9.29 -12.12
CA ILE A 104 -3.80 -10.56 -12.82
C ILE A 104 -3.15 -10.31 -14.18
N CYS A 105 -3.41 -9.17 -14.82
CA CYS A 105 -2.87 -8.80 -16.12
C CYS A 105 -1.34 -9.04 -16.25
N PRO A 106 -0.49 -8.63 -15.29
CA PRO A 106 0.96 -8.87 -15.37
C PRO A 106 1.36 -10.35 -15.48
N PHE A 107 0.59 -11.27 -14.88
CA PHE A 107 0.89 -12.71 -14.96
C PHE A 107 0.68 -13.22 -16.39
N ILE A 108 -0.44 -12.86 -17.00
CA ILE A 108 -0.76 -13.24 -18.38
C ILE A 108 0.31 -12.69 -19.33
N THR A 109 0.70 -11.43 -19.14
CA THR A 109 1.75 -10.77 -19.93
C THR A 109 3.11 -11.44 -19.76
N SER A 110 3.52 -11.82 -18.54
CA SER A 110 4.80 -12.50 -18.32
C SER A 110 4.85 -13.88 -18.99
N VAL A 111 3.78 -14.66 -18.85
CA VAL A 111 3.68 -16.00 -19.45
C VAL A 111 3.65 -15.90 -20.97
N SER A 112 2.90 -14.95 -21.55
CA SER A 112 2.86 -14.75 -23.01
C SER A 112 4.19 -14.26 -23.57
N ASN A 113 4.97 -13.52 -22.79
CA ASN A 113 6.28 -13.00 -23.20
C ASN A 113 7.44 -13.96 -22.89
N GLY A 114 7.16 -15.16 -22.36
CA GLY A 114 8.20 -16.16 -22.08
C GLY A 114 9.12 -15.82 -20.92
N GLN A 115 8.77 -14.84 -20.06
CA GLN A 115 9.58 -14.43 -18.90
C GLN A 115 9.47 -15.41 -17.71
N GLY A 116 8.64 -16.44 -17.86
CA GLY A 116 8.46 -17.50 -16.87
C GLY A 116 7.38 -17.18 -15.83
N TRP A 117 7.04 -18.20 -15.05
CA TRP A 117 5.94 -18.11 -14.07
C TRP A 117 6.35 -17.32 -12.82
N TYR A 118 7.64 -17.37 -12.45
CA TYR A 118 8.17 -16.63 -11.31
C TYR A 118 8.04 -15.12 -11.51
N ASP A 119 8.44 -14.62 -12.69
CA ASP A 119 8.32 -13.21 -13.03
C ASP A 119 6.86 -12.75 -13.07
N GLY A 120 5.97 -13.58 -13.61
CA GLY A 120 4.53 -13.30 -13.63
C GLY A 120 3.91 -13.21 -12.24
N VAL A 121 4.29 -14.10 -11.33
CA VAL A 121 3.81 -14.06 -9.94
C VAL A 121 4.38 -12.84 -9.21
N SER A 122 5.67 -12.55 -9.39
CA SER A 122 6.31 -11.36 -8.80
C SER A 122 5.63 -10.07 -9.27
N ALA A 123 5.39 -9.93 -10.57
CA ALA A 123 4.75 -8.76 -11.16
C ALA A 123 3.30 -8.57 -10.68
N THR A 124 2.53 -9.65 -10.54
CA THR A 124 1.17 -9.56 -9.99
C THR A 124 1.15 -9.23 -8.50
N LEU A 125 2.11 -9.72 -7.73
CA LEU A 125 2.28 -9.34 -6.33
C LEU A 125 2.62 -7.85 -6.19
N ILE A 126 3.54 -7.33 -6.99
CA ILE A 126 3.88 -5.90 -7.04
C ILE A 126 2.63 -5.07 -7.35
N GLN A 127 1.86 -5.49 -8.35
CA GLN A 127 0.62 -4.81 -8.75
C GLN A 127 -0.43 -4.82 -7.65
N THR A 128 -0.58 -5.96 -6.97
CA THR A 128 -1.52 -6.15 -5.86
C THR A 128 -1.14 -5.29 -4.66
N VAL A 129 0.15 -5.19 -4.33
CA VAL A 129 0.60 -4.33 -3.21
C VAL A 129 0.46 -2.85 -3.56
N THR A 130 0.77 -2.48 -4.79
CA THR A 130 0.74 -1.08 -5.24
C THR A 130 -0.68 -0.54 -5.37
N TRP A 131 -1.62 -1.36 -5.85
CA TRP A 131 -2.98 -0.91 -6.16
C TRP A 131 -4.07 -1.70 -5.43
N GLY A 132 -3.90 -3.02 -5.31
CA GLY A 132 -4.90 -3.91 -4.71
C GLY A 132 -5.11 -3.64 -3.22
N LEU A 133 -4.03 -3.50 -2.46
CA LEU A 133 -4.10 -3.22 -1.02
C LEU A 133 -4.71 -1.84 -0.71
N PRO A 134 -4.28 -0.73 -1.34
CA PRO A 134 -4.93 0.56 -1.15
C PRO A 134 -6.43 0.53 -1.49
N TYR A 135 -6.80 -0.11 -2.61
CA TYR A 135 -8.19 -0.25 -3.00
C TYR A 135 -9.00 -1.03 -1.97
N PHE A 136 -8.47 -2.17 -1.49
CA PHE A 136 -9.12 -3.01 -0.50
C PHE A 136 -9.34 -2.26 0.83
N VAL A 137 -8.31 -1.58 1.33
CA VAL A 137 -8.41 -0.78 2.57
C VAL A 137 -9.41 0.37 2.40
N GLY A 138 -9.40 1.04 1.24
CA GLY A 138 -10.37 2.07 0.90
C GLY A 138 -11.80 1.54 0.93
N ARG A 139 -12.07 0.38 0.33
CA ARG A 139 -13.40 -0.26 0.35
C ARG A 139 -13.84 -0.68 1.76
N LEU A 140 -12.91 -1.13 2.59
CA LEU A 140 -13.21 -1.57 3.95
C LEU A 140 -13.66 -0.41 4.86
N TYR A 141 -13.08 0.78 4.68
CA TYR A 141 -13.25 1.90 5.61
C TYR A 141 -13.97 3.13 5.04
N LEU A 142 -13.88 3.39 3.75
CA LEU A 142 -14.47 4.54 3.05
C LEU A 142 -15.79 4.22 2.33
N ASN A 143 -16.48 3.15 2.73
CA ASN A 143 -17.75 2.74 2.11
C ASN A 143 -18.96 3.62 2.51
N ASN A 144 -18.76 4.62 3.39
CA ASN A 144 -19.84 5.49 3.89
C ASN A 144 -19.54 6.96 3.60
N LEU A 145 -20.59 7.74 3.32
CA LEU A 145 -20.50 9.20 3.11
C LEU A 145 -19.78 9.93 4.25
N ALA A 146 -19.97 9.50 5.50
CA ALA A 146 -19.29 10.08 6.65
C ALA A 146 -17.77 9.89 6.59
N ALA A 147 -17.31 8.71 6.16
CA ALA A 147 -15.88 8.41 6.01
C ALA A 147 -15.28 9.14 4.80
N LEU A 148 -16.02 9.22 3.70
CA LEU A 148 -15.63 10.00 2.51
C LEU A 148 -15.50 11.49 2.84
N ARG A 149 -16.44 12.03 3.63
CA ARG A 149 -16.40 13.41 4.14
C ARG A 149 -15.18 13.64 5.03
N GLN A 150 -14.84 12.70 5.91
CA GLN A 150 -13.63 12.81 6.74
C GLN A 150 -12.37 12.87 5.90
N LEU A 151 -12.29 12.08 4.83
CA LEU A 151 -11.17 12.14 3.89
C LEU A 151 -11.12 13.51 3.18
N ALA A 152 -12.26 14.01 2.69
CA ALA A 152 -12.33 15.34 2.07
C ALA A 152 -11.86 16.45 3.02
N ILE A 153 -12.35 16.48 4.27
CA ILE A 153 -11.93 17.47 5.28
C ILE A 153 -10.46 17.29 5.67
N GLY A 154 -9.92 16.08 5.61
CA GLY A 154 -8.49 15.86 5.89
C GLY A 154 -7.56 16.45 4.83
N ILE A 155 -8.06 16.65 3.61
CA ILE A 155 -7.28 17.12 2.46
C ILE A 155 -7.40 18.64 2.26
N PHE A 156 -8.57 19.24 2.54
CA PHE A 156 -8.88 20.66 2.36
C PHE A 156 -8.81 21.45 3.67
#